data_AF-A4S3N6-F1
#
_entry.id   AF-A4S3N6-F1
#
_cell.length_a   1.000
_cell.length_b   1.000
_cell.length_c   1.000
_cell.angle_alpha   90.00
_cell.angle_beta   90.00
_cell.angle_gamma   90.00
#
_symmetry.space_group_name_H-M   'P 1'
#
loop_
_entity.id
_entity.type
_entity.pdbx_description
1 polymer ?
#
loop_
_entity_poly.entity_id
_entity_poly.type
_entity_poly.pdbx_seq_one_letter_code
_entity_poly.pdbx_strand_id
1 'polypeptide(L)'
;MGERKVLNKYIPPDFDPAKIPRGRAPKGGQIKVRIMLPMTICCNTCGEFICKGTKFNARKEDVKGEDYLGIQIFRFYFRCTRCSAELAMKTDPKNGDYVVEAGASRNFEAWKDTTEEDEAKARADDEENNEMRRLENRTEESKREMDIMAALDEMRSLNARHAGISNADALNAMTANTRTDKER
;
A
#
# COMPACT_ATOMS: atom_id res chain seq x y z
N MET A 1 -13.84 -35.72 -32.40
CA MET A 1 -14.10 -35.00 -31.13
C MET A 1 -15.43 -34.31 -31.26
N GLY A 2 -16.27 -34.32 -30.22
CA GLY A 2 -17.52 -33.55 -30.22
C GLY A 2 -17.26 -32.05 -30.23
N GLU A 3 -18.18 -31.28 -30.78
CA GLU A 3 -18.10 -29.82 -30.81
C GLU A 3 -18.13 -29.21 -29.40
N ARG A 4 -17.49 -28.04 -29.21
CA ARG A 4 -17.55 -27.32 -27.92
C ARG A 4 -18.97 -26.88 -27.56
N LYS A 5 -19.78 -26.55 -28.57
CA LYS A 5 -21.17 -26.10 -28.44
C LYS A 5 -22.09 -27.07 -29.19
N VAL A 6 -22.28 -28.25 -28.61
CA VAL A 6 -23.19 -29.24 -29.18
C VAL A 6 -24.63 -28.72 -29.09
N LEU A 7 -25.33 -28.66 -30.24
CA LEU A 7 -26.74 -28.27 -30.31
C LEU A 7 -27.65 -29.29 -29.61
N ASN A 8 -27.50 -30.58 -29.95
CA ASN A 8 -28.32 -31.65 -29.40
C ASN A 8 -27.45 -32.76 -28.81
N LYS A 9 -27.76 -33.17 -27.59
CA LYS A 9 -27.21 -34.39 -26.98
C LYS A 9 -28.24 -35.50 -27.14
N TYR A 10 -27.80 -36.70 -27.51
CA TYR A 10 -28.68 -37.86 -27.54
C TYR A 10 -29.18 -38.17 -26.12
N ILE A 11 -30.49 -38.20 -25.95
CA ILE A 11 -31.18 -38.60 -24.72
C ILE A 11 -31.81 -39.96 -24.99
N PRO A 12 -31.46 -41.02 -24.24
CA PRO A 12 -32.06 -42.34 -24.42
C PRO A 12 -33.60 -42.29 -24.27
N PRO A 13 -34.36 -43.13 -25.01
CA PRO A 13 -35.83 -43.12 -24.97
C PRO A 13 -36.40 -43.46 -23.57
N ASP A 14 -35.66 -44.20 -22.75
CA ASP A 14 -36.07 -44.58 -21.39
C ASP A 14 -35.68 -43.54 -20.31
N PHE A 15 -35.08 -42.41 -20.70
CA PHE A 15 -34.58 -41.41 -19.76
C PHE A 15 -35.73 -40.61 -19.13
N ASP A 16 -35.91 -40.77 -17.82
CA ASP A 16 -36.86 -40.00 -17.01
C ASP A 16 -36.11 -39.01 -16.08
N PRO A 17 -36.24 -37.69 -16.30
CA PRO A 17 -35.61 -36.68 -15.46
C PRO A 17 -36.01 -36.72 -13.98
N ALA A 18 -37.18 -37.28 -13.63
CA ALA A 18 -37.68 -37.30 -12.25
C ALA A 18 -36.98 -38.36 -11.39
N LYS A 19 -36.42 -39.41 -12.01
CA LYS A 19 -35.80 -40.55 -11.30
C LYS A 19 -34.36 -40.27 -10.85
N ILE A 20 -33.73 -39.20 -11.34
CA ILE A 20 -32.32 -38.90 -11.05
C ILE A 20 -32.23 -37.85 -9.94
N PRO A 21 -31.60 -38.18 -8.79
CA PRO A 21 -31.37 -37.20 -7.74
C PRO A 21 -30.37 -36.14 -8.21
N ARG A 22 -30.62 -34.88 -7.88
CA ARG A 22 -29.64 -33.82 -8.12
C ARG A 22 -28.46 -34.00 -7.17
N GLY A 23 -27.27 -34.23 -7.71
CA GLY A 23 -26.03 -34.24 -6.94
C GLY A 23 -25.82 -32.86 -6.30
N ARG A 24 -26.05 -32.77 -4.98
CA ARG A 24 -25.73 -31.59 -4.20
C ARG A 24 -24.35 -31.80 -3.59
N ALA A 25 -23.37 -31.00 -4.01
CA ALA A 25 -22.10 -30.92 -3.31
C ALA A 25 -22.36 -30.53 -1.83
N PRO A 26 -21.59 -31.09 -0.88
CA PRO A 26 -21.75 -30.74 0.53
C PRO A 26 -21.59 -29.23 0.74
N LYS A 27 -22.47 -28.65 1.57
CA LYS A 27 -22.45 -27.21 1.88
C LYS A 27 -21.18 -26.87 2.65
N GLY A 28 -20.39 -25.92 2.13
CA GLY A 28 -19.10 -25.52 2.71
C GLY A 28 -17.91 -26.36 2.23
N GLY A 29 -18.02 -27.04 1.09
CA GLY A 29 -16.88 -27.69 0.46
C GLY A 29 -15.89 -26.69 -0.13
N GLN A 30 -14.61 -27.05 -0.13
CA GLN A 30 -13.57 -26.25 -0.79
C GLN A 30 -13.65 -26.39 -2.31
N ILE A 31 -13.76 -25.27 -3.02
CA ILE A 31 -13.82 -25.23 -4.48
C ILE A 31 -12.43 -24.87 -5.02
N LYS A 32 -11.93 -25.62 -6.00
CA LYS A 32 -10.66 -25.28 -6.66
C LYS A 32 -10.90 -24.17 -7.69
N VAL A 33 -10.21 -23.05 -7.55
CA VAL A 33 -10.34 -21.87 -8.42
C VAL A 33 -8.95 -21.38 -8.82
N ARG A 34 -8.80 -20.90 -10.06
CA ARG A 34 -7.57 -20.25 -10.50
C ARG A 34 -7.68 -18.74 -10.29
N ILE A 35 -6.82 -18.18 -9.45
CA ILE A 35 -6.85 -16.76 -9.07
C ILE A 35 -5.51 -16.09 -9.36
N MET A 36 -5.50 -14.77 -9.40
CA MET A 36 -4.28 -13.95 -9.39
C MET A 36 -4.14 -13.28 -8.02
N LEU A 37 -2.92 -13.11 -7.54
CA LEU A 37 -2.69 -12.41 -6.29
C LEU A 37 -3.02 -10.91 -6.43
N PRO A 38 -3.85 -10.33 -5.55
CA PRO A 38 -4.27 -8.92 -5.65
C PRO A 38 -3.23 -7.93 -5.14
N MET A 39 -2.33 -8.38 -4.28
CA MET A 39 -1.28 -7.58 -3.63
C MET A 39 0.08 -8.30 -3.74
N THR A 40 1.17 -7.64 -3.37
CA THR A 40 2.46 -8.30 -3.19
C THR A 40 2.57 -8.78 -1.75
N ILE A 41 2.94 -10.04 -1.55
CA ILE A 41 3.10 -10.64 -0.22
C ILE A 41 4.50 -11.24 -0.04
N CYS A 42 4.96 -11.32 1.20
CA CYS A 42 6.17 -12.01 1.58
C CYS A 42 5.80 -13.27 2.38
N CYS A 43 6.33 -14.43 2.00
CA CYS A 43 6.08 -15.67 2.74
C CYS A 43 6.89 -15.70 4.04
N ASN A 44 6.21 -15.93 5.18
CA ASN A 44 6.86 -15.92 6.49
C ASN A 44 7.83 -17.09 6.69
N THR A 45 7.65 -18.21 5.98
CA THR A 45 8.50 -19.40 6.13
C THR A 45 9.81 -19.31 5.34
N CYS A 46 9.78 -18.77 4.12
CA CYS A 46 10.95 -18.79 3.21
C CYS A 46 11.43 -17.40 2.78
N GLY A 47 10.75 -16.32 3.18
CA GLY A 47 11.08 -14.95 2.79
C GLY A 47 10.90 -14.64 1.31
N GLU A 48 10.28 -15.54 0.53
CA GLU A 48 10.06 -15.30 -0.89
C GLU A 48 8.93 -14.30 -1.10
N PHE A 49 9.19 -13.30 -1.94
CA PHE A 49 8.20 -12.32 -2.35
C PHE A 49 7.38 -12.84 -3.53
N ILE A 50 6.06 -12.86 -3.36
CA ILE A 50 5.11 -13.20 -4.41
C ILE A 50 4.51 -11.90 -4.93
N CYS A 51 4.85 -11.55 -6.16
CA CYS A 51 4.39 -10.32 -6.80
C CYS A 51 2.89 -10.37 -7.10
N LYS A 52 2.26 -9.19 -7.06
CA LYS A 52 0.90 -8.96 -7.57
C LYS A 52 0.75 -9.51 -8.99
N GLY A 53 -0.38 -10.17 -9.26
CA GLY A 53 -0.70 -10.76 -10.57
C GLY A 53 -0.21 -12.19 -10.78
N THR A 54 0.54 -12.76 -9.84
CA THR A 54 0.98 -14.16 -9.93
C THR A 54 -0.23 -15.10 -9.86
N LYS A 55 -0.32 -16.06 -10.80
CA LYS A 55 -1.45 -16.99 -10.93
C LYS A 55 -1.28 -18.23 -10.05
N PHE A 56 -2.29 -18.55 -9.25
CA PHE A 56 -2.32 -19.72 -8.38
C PHE A 56 -3.56 -20.58 -8.60
N ASN A 57 -3.41 -21.88 -8.40
CA ASN A 57 -4.54 -22.78 -8.16
C ASN A 57 -4.85 -22.75 -6.66
N ALA A 58 -5.91 -22.05 -6.29
CA ALA A 58 -6.33 -21.85 -4.91
C ALA A 58 -7.54 -22.73 -4.56
N ARG A 59 -7.72 -22.98 -3.27
CA ARG A 59 -8.95 -23.55 -2.71
C ARG A 59 -9.75 -22.43 -2.07
N LYS A 60 -10.96 -22.19 -2.59
CA LYS A 60 -11.92 -21.22 -2.07
C LYS A 60 -12.81 -21.90 -1.04
N GLU A 61 -12.94 -21.29 0.12
CA GLU A 61 -13.87 -21.65 1.19
C GLU A 61 -14.73 -20.43 1.55
N ASP A 62 -15.99 -20.67 1.88
CA ASP A 62 -16.89 -19.64 2.40
C ASP A 62 -16.73 -19.57 3.92
N VAL A 63 -16.35 -18.41 4.46
CA VAL A 63 -16.13 -18.24 5.90
C VAL A 63 -17.49 -18.24 6.61
N LYS A 64 -17.74 -19.23 7.47
CA LYS A 64 -19.00 -19.32 8.21
C LYS A 64 -18.98 -18.36 9.40
N GLY A 65 -20.02 -17.55 9.54
CA GLY A 65 -20.20 -16.63 10.67
C GLY A 65 -19.61 -15.23 10.46
N GLU A 66 -19.00 -14.96 9.31
CA GLU A 66 -18.55 -13.62 8.93
C GLU A 66 -19.19 -13.22 7.59
N ASP A 67 -20.12 -12.27 7.65
CA ASP A 67 -20.72 -11.63 6.51
C ASP A 67 -20.69 -10.11 6.67
N TYR A 68 -20.52 -9.40 5.56
CA TYR A 68 -20.51 -7.94 5.56
C TYR A 68 -21.78 -7.44 4.87
N LEU A 69 -22.75 -6.94 5.64
CA LEU A 69 -24.03 -6.45 5.11
C LEU A 69 -24.74 -7.47 4.18
N GLY A 70 -24.63 -8.77 4.50
CA GLY A 70 -25.16 -9.87 3.68
C GLY A 70 -24.27 -10.34 2.52
N ILE A 71 -23.09 -9.73 2.34
CA ILE A 71 -22.07 -10.18 1.38
C ILE A 71 -21.21 -11.26 2.05
N GLN A 72 -21.09 -12.40 1.38
CA GLN A 72 -20.28 -13.52 1.85
C GLN A 72 -18.79 -13.20 1.77
N ILE A 73 -18.07 -13.55 2.82
CA ILE A 73 -16.61 -13.44 2.88
C ILE A 73 -15.99 -14.77 2.48
N PHE A 74 -15.01 -14.71 1.58
CA PHE A 74 -14.31 -15.88 1.06
C PHE A 74 -12.88 -15.94 1.59
N ARG A 75 -12.44 -17.15 1.92
CA ARG A 75 -11.06 -17.47 2.26
C ARG A 75 -10.44 -18.29 1.13
N PHE A 76 -9.25 -17.90 0.72
CA PHE A 76 -8.47 -18.58 -0.31
C PHE A 76 -7.22 -19.18 0.28
N TYR A 77 -7.04 -20.48 0.07
CA TYR A 77 -5.81 -21.19 0.41
C TYR A 77 -5.01 -21.45 -0.86
N PHE A 78 -3.74 -21.06 -0.85
CA PHE A 78 -2.80 -21.33 -1.93
C PHE A 78 -1.43 -21.70 -1.33
N ARG A 79 -0.53 -22.25 -2.15
CA ARG A 79 0.78 -22.70 -1.69
C ARG A 79 1.88 -21.79 -2.22
N CYS A 80 2.91 -21.56 -1.41
CA CYS A 80 4.13 -20.90 -1.86
C CYS A 80 4.80 -21.73 -2.95
N THR A 81 5.36 -21.07 -3.96
CA THR A 81 6.11 -21.72 -5.04
C THR A 81 7.41 -22.37 -4.56
N ARG A 82 8.05 -21.83 -3.51
CA ARG A 82 9.34 -22.34 -3.00
C ARG A 82 9.18 -23.37 -1.88
N CYS A 83 8.50 -23.02 -0.78
CA CYS A 83 8.44 -23.87 0.41
C CYS A 83 7.16 -24.73 0.50
N SER A 84 6.23 -24.61 -0.44
CA SER A 84 4.93 -25.29 -0.42
C SER A 84 4.08 -25.04 0.84
N ALA A 85 4.46 -24.08 1.69
CA ALA A 85 3.67 -23.65 2.84
C ALA A 85 2.32 -23.11 2.37
N GLU A 86 1.28 -23.39 3.16
CA GLU A 86 -0.06 -22.92 2.89
C GLU A 86 -0.24 -21.49 3.37
N LEU A 87 -0.69 -20.63 2.47
CA LEU A 87 -1.01 -19.23 2.74
C LEU A 87 -2.51 -19.05 2.63
N ALA A 88 -3.07 -18.24 3.52
CA ALA A 88 -4.48 -17.91 3.56
C ALA A 88 -4.70 -16.41 3.41
N MET A 89 -5.62 -16.03 2.53
CA MET A 89 -6.12 -14.66 2.43
C MET A 89 -7.64 -14.64 2.43
N LYS A 90 -8.21 -13.57 3.00
CA LYS A 90 -9.65 -13.33 3.16
C LYS A 90 -10.05 -12.10 2.35
N THR A 91 -11.24 -12.10 1.77
CA THR A 91 -11.83 -10.90 1.13
C THR A 91 -12.32 -9.92 2.20
N ASP A 92 -12.04 -8.63 2.05
CA ASP A 92 -12.59 -7.55 2.88
C ASP A 92 -13.51 -6.64 2.04
N PRO A 93 -14.84 -6.87 2.06
CA PRO A 93 -15.79 -6.06 1.31
C PRO A 93 -15.91 -4.61 1.77
N LYS A 94 -15.50 -4.28 3.01
CA LYS A 94 -15.61 -2.91 3.55
C LYS A 94 -14.64 -1.97 2.86
N ASN A 95 -13.40 -2.42 2.66
CA ASN A 95 -12.33 -1.65 2.05
C ASN A 95 -12.12 -1.97 0.56
N GLY A 96 -12.79 -3.00 0.04
CA GLY A 96 -12.61 -3.47 -1.33
C GLY A 96 -11.24 -4.11 -1.58
N ASP A 97 -10.58 -4.60 -0.53
CA ASP A 97 -9.24 -5.21 -0.58
C ASP A 97 -9.29 -6.65 -0.04
N TYR A 98 -8.12 -7.27 0.05
CA TYR A 98 -7.94 -8.57 0.68
C TYR A 98 -7.04 -8.42 1.90
N VAL A 99 -7.26 -9.25 2.91
CA VAL A 99 -6.47 -9.32 4.14
C VAL A 99 -5.77 -10.65 4.19
N VAL A 100 -4.48 -10.64 4.49
CA VAL A 100 -3.70 -11.87 4.68
C VAL A 100 -3.96 -12.38 6.09
N GLU A 101 -4.41 -13.63 6.22
CA GLU A 101 -4.76 -14.23 7.52
C GLU A 101 -3.61 -15.08 8.06
N ALA A 102 -2.96 -15.89 7.22
CA ALA A 102 -1.89 -16.79 7.65
C ALA A 102 -0.83 -17.02 6.57
N GLY A 103 0.41 -17.26 7.00
CA GLY A 103 1.52 -17.75 6.17
C GLY A 103 2.26 -16.69 5.36
N ALA A 104 1.77 -15.45 5.35
CA ALA A 104 2.44 -14.32 4.71
C ALA A 104 2.19 -13.01 5.45
N SER A 105 3.06 -12.04 5.17
CA SER A 105 2.86 -10.63 5.44
C SER A 105 2.63 -9.87 4.13
N ARG A 106 1.83 -8.81 4.19
CA ARG A 106 1.71 -7.88 3.05
C ARG A 106 2.98 -7.03 2.97
N ASN A 107 3.42 -6.72 1.76
CA ASN A 107 4.49 -5.74 1.60
C ASN A 107 4.03 -4.36 2.09
N PHE A 108 4.90 -3.65 2.81
CA PHE A 108 4.60 -2.30 3.28
C PHE A 108 4.54 -1.32 2.10
N GLU A 109 3.48 -0.52 2.06
CA GLU A 109 3.25 0.50 1.05
C GLU A 109 3.08 1.83 1.81
N ALA A 110 4.05 2.74 1.72
CA ALA A 110 4.07 3.98 2.50
C ALA A 110 2.82 4.86 2.33
N TRP A 111 2.22 4.86 1.12
CA TRP A 111 0.99 5.60 0.81
C TRP A 111 -0.29 5.01 1.45
N LYS A 112 -0.20 3.82 2.06
CA LYS A 112 -1.32 3.19 2.80
C LYS A 112 -1.19 3.36 4.30
N ASP A 113 -0.12 3.98 4.80
CA ASP A 113 0.05 4.16 6.23
C ASP A 113 -0.92 5.24 6.71
N THR A 114 -2.07 4.80 7.24
CA THR A 114 -3.12 5.71 7.69
C THR A 114 -2.72 6.46 8.95
N THR A 115 -1.63 6.10 9.63
CA THR A 115 -1.15 6.83 10.80
C THR A 115 -0.84 8.30 10.47
N GLU A 116 -0.21 8.57 9.33
CA GLU A 116 0.04 9.95 8.90
C GLU A 116 -1.26 10.65 8.46
N GLU A 117 -2.17 9.95 7.78
CA GLU A 117 -3.47 10.51 7.38
C GLU A 117 -4.41 10.76 8.56
N ASP A 118 -4.41 9.90 9.57
CA ASP A 118 -5.25 9.99 10.76
C ASP A 118 -4.73 11.09 11.69
N GLU A 119 -3.40 11.25 11.82
CA GLU A 119 -2.79 12.40 12.49
C GLU A 119 -2.99 13.72 11.72
N ALA A 120 -2.97 13.68 10.38
CA ALA A 120 -3.28 14.83 9.55
C ALA A 120 -4.77 15.21 9.62
N LYS A 121 -5.67 14.23 9.63
CA LYS A 121 -7.12 14.44 9.83
C LYS A 121 -7.41 14.98 11.21
N ALA A 122 -6.79 14.45 12.27
CA ALA A 122 -6.95 15.00 13.61
C ALA A 122 -6.52 16.48 13.70
N ARG A 123 -5.40 16.85 13.05
CA ARG A 123 -5.00 18.26 12.92
C ARG A 123 -5.97 19.08 12.08
N ALA A 124 -6.47 18.53 10.98
CA ALA A 124 -7.43 19.19 10.11
C ALA A 124 -8.79 19.41 10.79
N ASP A 125 -9.29 18.45 11.56
CA ASP A 125 -10.53 18.55 12.32
C ASP A 125 -10.43 19.62 13.42
N ASP A 126 -9.28 19.72 14.09
CA ASP A 126 -8.98 20.78 15.06
C ASP A 126 -8.91 22.19 14.43
N GLU A 127 -8.51 22.27 13.15
CA GLU A 127 -8.49 23.51 12.35
C GLU A 127 -9.86 23.83 11.74
N GLU A 128 -10.65 22.82 11.37
CA GLU A 128 -11.98 22.97 10.79
C GLU A 128 -13.01 23.40 11.85
N ASN A 129 -12.85 22.96 13.10
CA ASN A 129 -13.68 23.42 14.22
C ASN A 129 -13.47 24.91 14.57
N ASN A 130 -12.40 25.57 14.08
CA ASN A 130 -12.11 26.98 14.33
C ASN A 130 -11.54 27.67 13.08
N GLU A 131 -12.42 28.25 12.24
CA GLU A 131 -12.05 28.96 11.02
C GLU A 131 -11.00 30.07 11.23
N MET A 132 -11.01 30.74 12.39
CA MET A 132 -10.01 31.75 12.78
C MET A 132 -8.61 31.14 12.95
N ARG A 133 -8.50 29.98 13.59
CA ARG A 133 -7.22 29.28 13.83
C ARG A 133 -6.62 28.78 12.52
N ARG A 134 -7.45 28.29 11.60
CA ARG A 134 -7.02 27.90 10.25
C ARG A 134 -6.48 29.11 9.46
N LEU A 135 -7.13 30.27 9.57
CA LEU A 135 -6.67 31.50 8.93
C LEU A 135 -5.33 31.96 9.51
N GLU A 136 -5.17 31.94 10.84
CA GLU A 136 -3.93 32.27 11.54
C GLU A 136 -2.78 31.36 11.09
N ASN A 137 -2.97 30.04 11.13
CA ASN A 137 -1.97 29.06 10.67
C ASN A 137 -1.54 29.32 9.22
N ARG A 138 -2.48 29.55 8.30
CA ARG A 138 -2.16 29.85 6.90
C ARG A 138 -1.35 31.14 6.76
N THR A 139 -1.68 32.17 7.55
CA THR A 139 -0.91 33.43 7.52
C THR A 139 0.48 33.28 8.14
N GLU A 140 0.62 32.47 9.19
CA GLU A 140 1.93 32.15 9.77
C GLU A 140 2.79 31.35 8.81
N GLU A 141 2.24 30.33 8.15
CA GLU A 141 2.94 29.54 7.14
C GLU A 141 3.41 30.43 5.99
N SER A 142 2.53 31.28 5.45
CA SER A 142 2.91 32.24 4.40
C SER A 142 4.01 33.20 4.85
N LYS A 143 4.00 33.65 6.11
CA LYS A 143 5.09 34.49 6.67
C LYS A 143 6.39 33.73 6.78
N ARG A 144 6.37 32.50 7.32
CA ARG A 144 7.56 31.64 7.43
C ARG A 144 8.16 31.37 6.05
N GLU A 145 7.33 31.09 5.05
CA GLU A 145 7.79 30.89 3.67
C GLU A 145 8.46 32.15 3.09
N MET A 146 7.88 33.33 3.32
CA MET A 146 8.50 34.60 2.92
C MET A 146 9.84 34.84 3.61
N ASP A 147 9.93 34.59 4.92
CA ASP A 147 11.15 34.76 5.70
C ASP A 147 12.25 33.79 5.25
N ILE A 148 11.89 32.54 4.97
CA ILE A 148 12.81 31.53 4.41
C ILE A 148 13.30 31.96 3.03
N MET A 149 12.42 32.46 2.16
CA MET A 149 12.81 32.95 0.84
C MET A 149 13.75 34.16 0.92
N ALA A 150 13.48 35.11 1.82
CA ALA A 150 14.34 36.26 2.04
C ALA A 150 15.73 35.85 2.56
N ALA A 151 15.80 34.93 3.53
CA ALA A 151 17.05 34.40 4.05
C ALA A 151 17.86 33.64 2.97
N LEU A 152 17.19 32.88 2.12
CA LEU A 152 17.83 32.21 0.98
C LEU A 152 18.41 33.20 -0.03
N ASP A 153 17.70 34.29 -0.31
CA ASP A 153 18.17 35.33 -1.23
C ASP A 153 19.36 36.11 -0.66
N GLU A 154 19.34 36.41 0.64
CA GLU A 154 20.47 37.02 1.35
C GLU A 154 21.72 36.12 1.27
N MET A 155 21.58 34.82 1.56
CA MET A 155 22.67 33.85 1.44
C MET A 155 23.19 33.75 0.00
N ARG A 156 22.31 33.75 -1.00
CA ARG A 156 22.71 33.76 -2.42
C ARG A 156 23.49 35.03 -2.76
N SER A 157 23.07 36.20 -2.28
CA SER A 157 23.76 37.47 -2.50
C SER A 157 25.16 37.51 -1.85
N LEU A 158 25.31 36.94 -0.65
CA LEU A 158 26.59 36.83 0.04
C LEU A 158 27.52 35.86 -0.69
N ASN A 159 27.00 34.70 -1.10
CA ASN A 159 27.76 33.73 -1.88
C ASN A 159 28.20 34.28 -3.24
N ALA A 160 27.35 35.05 -3.93
CA ALA A 160 27.72 35.73 -5.18
C ALA A 160 28.84 36.76 -4.99
N ARG A 161 28.82 37.52 -3.89
CA ARG A 161 29.91 38.45 -3.53
C ARG A 161 31.21 37.72 -3.18
N HIS A 162 31.12 36.58 -2.51
CA HIS A 162 32.28 35.79 -2.10
C HIS A 162 32.83 34.89 -3.22
N ALA A 163 32.14 34.77 -4.36
CA ALA A 163 32.54 33.88 -5.47
C ALA A 163 33.93 34.20 -6.06
N GLY A 164 34.41 35.44 -5.93
CA GLY A 164 35.73 35.87 -6.39
C GLY A 164 36.85 35.76 -5.36
N ILE A 165 36.56 35.37 -4.11
CA ILE A 165 37.54 35.33 -3.02
C ILE A 165 37.82 33.87 -2.69
N SER A 166 39.07 33.41 -2.87
CA SER A 166 39.43 32.06 -2.48
C SER A 166 39.54 31.94 -0.95
N ASN A 167 39.20 30.76 -0.41
CA ASN A 167 39.33 30.51 1.03
C ASN A 167 40.78 30.70 1.52
N ALA A 168 41.78 30.45 0.67
CA ALA A 168 43.18 30.68 1.00
C ALA A 168 43.50 32.18 1.13
N ASP A 169 42.97 33.01 0.23
CA ASP A 169 43.20 34.46 0.25
C ASP A 169 42.51 35.12 1.46
N ALA A 170 41.32 34.65 1.82
CA ALA A 170 40.61 35.11 3.01
C ALA A 170 41.34 34.77 4.33
N LEU A 171 41.89 33.56 4.44
CA LEU A 171 42.67 33.12 5.61
C LEU A 171 44.02 33.87 5.72
N ASN A 172 44.66 34.16 4.60
CA ASN A 172 45.89 34.96 4.57
C ASN A 172 45.64 36.41 4.99
N ALA A 173 44.51 37.01 4.59
CA ALA A 173 44.13 38.36 5.01
C ALA A 173 43.82 38.45 6.53
N MET A 174 43.14 37.46 7.11
CA MET A 174 42.87 37.41 8.56
C MET A 174 44.14 37.22 9.40
N THR A 175 45.08 36.39 8.92
CA THR A 175 46.36 36.18 9.62
C THR A 175 47.30 37.39 9.51
N ALA A 176 47.18 38.20 8.46
CA ALA A 176 47.91 39.47 8.35
C ALA A 176 47.39 40.53 9.35
N ASN A 177 46.07 40.69 9.49
CA ASN A 177 45.48 41.67 10.41
C ASN A 177 45.72 41.33 11.90
N THR A 178 45.69 40.05 12.25
CA THR A 178 45.98 39.62 13.64
C THR A 178 47.45 39.81 14.04
N ARG A 179 48.37 39.92 13.08
CA ARG A 179 49.77 40.28 13.33
C ARG A 179 49.93 41.78 13.58
N THR A 180 49.21 42.63 12.84
CA THR A 180 49.26 44.09 13.01
C THR A 180 48.64 44.56 14.32
N ASP A 181 47.59 43.89 14.82
CA ASP A 181 46.98 44.22 16.12
C ASP A 181 47.82 43.77 17.32
N LYS A 182 48.78 42.86 17.14
CA LYS A 182 49.73 42.43 18.18
C LYS A 182 50.96 43.33 18.31
N GLU A 183 51.22 44.17 17.31
CA GLU A 183 52.37 45.08 17.25
C GLU A 183 52.02 46.51 17.74
N ARG A 184 50.80 46.72 18.26
CA ARG A 184 50.30 47.98 18.81
C ARG A 184 49.99 47.84 20.30
#